data_AF-A0A507W998-F1
#
_entry.id   AF-A0A507W998-F1
#
_cell.length_a   1.000
_cell.length_b   1.000
_cell.length_c   1.000
_cell.angle_alpha   90.00
_cell.angle_beta   90.00
_cell.angle_gamma   90.00
#
_symmetry.space_group_name_H-M   'P 1'
#
loop_
_entity.id
_entity.type
_entity.pdbx_description
1 polymer ?
#
loop_
_entity_poly.entity_id
_entity_poly.type
_entity_poly.pdbx_seq_one_letter_code
_entity_poly.pdbx_strand_id
1 'polypeptide(L)'
;MTLLTSADCLKKYGSPESEKAMTLWDVPKELEIGVIPKRLYCNRDMIKPLSVAFQNLIKTGLIKELKTFDGCFNIRRKKGGSTPSLHSWGVAIDVNAAWNGFDKKPILSAGFVKCFSDAGFDWGGHWATPDGMHFQLKKEGIA
;
A
#
# COMPACT_ATOMS: atom_id res chain seq x y z
N MET A 1 -0.96 -2.53 18.29
CA MET A 1 -0.25 -1.41 17.62
C MET A 1 -1.29 -0.52 16.95
N THR A 2 -1.09 0.79 16.94
CA THR A 2 -2.03 1.75 16.33
C THR A 2 -1.73 1.93 14.85
N LEU A 3 -2.76 1.94 13.99
CA LEU A 3 -2.61 2.16 12.56
C LEU A 3 -1.97 3.53 12.26
N LEU A 4 -1.24 3.61 11.15
CA LEU A 4 -0.76 4.87 10.59
C LEU A 4 -1.93 5.80 10.26
N THR A 5 -1.80 7.07 10.65
CA THR A 5 -2.82 8.10 10.39
C THR A 5 -2.32 9.21 9.44
N SER A 6 -3.25 9.98 8.90
CA SER A 6 -2.93 11.19 8.14
C SER A 6 -2.24 12.26 8.99
N ALA A 7 -2.51 12.30 10.30
CA ALA A 7 -1.82 13.20 11.24
C ALA A 7 -0.34 12.82 11.40
N ASP A 8 -0.05 11.52 11.48
CA ASP A 8 1.34 11.02 11.51
C ASP A 8 2.07 11.39 10.21
N CYS A 9 1.43 11.21 9.05
CA CYS A 9 2.00 11.57 7.76
C CYS A 9 2.23 13.08 7.62
N LEU A 10 1.27 13.89 8.05
CA LEU A 10 1.40 15.36 8.05
C LEU A 10 2.57 15.81 8.93
N LYS A 11 2.73 15.18 10.11
CA LYS A 11 3.82 15.47 11.04
C LYS A 11 5.20 15.14 10.43
N LYS A 12 5.32 14.00 9.74
CA LYS A 12 6.61 13.55 9.19
C LYS A 12 6.95 14.21 7.85
N TYR A 13 6.02 14.16 6.90
CA TYR A 13 6.26 14.52 5.50
C TYR A 13 5.78 15.94 5.16
N GLY A 14 4.97 16.55 6.01
CA GLY A 14 4.30 17.82 5.73
C GLY A 14 3.05 17.64 4.86
N SER A 15 2.61 18.74 4.25
CA SER A 15 1.41 18.73 3.39
C SER A 15 1.65 17.84 2.16
N PRO A 16 0.67 17.00 1.77
CA PRO A 16 0.82 16.08 0.65
C PRO A 16 1.08 16.81 -0.68
N GLU A 17 0.56 18.03 -0.85
CA GLU A 17 0.77 18.90 -2.02
C GLU A 17 2.24 19.32 -2.20
N SER A 18 3.05 19.26 -1.14
CA SER A 18 4.47 19.58 -1.23
C SER A 18 5.30 18.45 -1.82
N GLU A 19 4.78 17.22 -1.80
CA GLU A 19 5.41 15.99 -2.33
C GLU A 19 6.88 15.78 -1.91
N LYS A 20 7.34 16.40 -0.81
CA LYS A 20 8.76 16.43 -0.40
C LYS A 20 9.38 15.04 -0.24
N ALA A 21 8.59 14.07 0.21
CA ALA A 21 9.00 12.71 0.46
C ALA A 21 8.82 11.75 -0.73
N MET A 22 8.29 12.25 -1.86
CA MET A 22 7.94 11.43 -3.03
C MET A 22 9.14 11.20 -3.95
N THR A 23 9.10 10.10 -4.67
CA THR A 23 10.06 9.78 -5.73
C THR A 23 9.41 8.86 -6.78
N LEU A 24 9.90 8.92 -8.01
CA LEU A 24 9.61 7.90 -9.00
C LEU A 24 10.60 6.74 -8.79
N TRP A 25 10.12 5.65 -8.20
CA TRP A 25 10.90 4.43 -8.02
C TRP A 25 10.91 3.62 -9.33
N ASP A 26 12.11 3.36 -9.85
CA ASP A 26 12.34 2.38 -10.92
C ASP A 26 12.44 0.98 -10.27
N VAL A 27 11.42 0.15 -10.49
CA VAL A 27 11.30 -1.14 -9.82
C VAL A 27 12.35 -2.10 -10.39
N PRO A 28 13.14 -2.79 -9.55
CA PRO A 28 14.14 -3.73 -10.03
C PRO A 28 13.52 -4.81 -10.93
N LYS A 29 14.20 -5.14 -12.02
CA LYS A 29 13.66 -6.00 -13.09
C LYS A 29 13.29 -7.40 -12.60
N GLU A 30 13.98 -7.90 -11.58
CA GLU A 30 13.67 -9.16 -10.91
C GLU A 30 12.32 -9.15 -10.16
N LEU A 31 11.76 -7.98 -9.87
CA LEU A 31 10.45 -7.81 -9.24
C LEU A 31 9.33 -7.57 -10.25
N GLU A 32 9.63 -7.28 -11.52
CA GLU A 32 8.65 -6.98 -12.58
C GLU A 32 7.88 -8.24 -13.05
N ILE A 33 7.26 -8.98 -12.12
CA ILE A 33 6.51 -10.20 -12.41
C ILE A 33 5.01 -9.92 -12.40
N GLY A 34 4.32 -10.39 -13.43
CA GLY A 34 2.86 -10.24 -13.56
C GLY A 34 2.48 -8.77 -13.76
N VAL A 35 1.73 -8.22 -12.79
CA VAL A 35 1.21 -6.84 -12.82
C VAL A 35 1.93 -5.90 -11.86
N ILE A 36 3.07 -6.31 -11.28
CA ILE A 36 3.93 -5.38 -10.54
C ILE A 36 4.36 -4.25 -11.48
N PRO A 37 4.16 -2.97 -11.10
CA PRO A 37 4.51 -1.85 -11.96
C PRO A 37 6.02 -1.77 -12.18
N LYS A 38 6.44 -1.37 -13.38
CA LYS A 38 7.86 -1.13 -13.69
C LYS A 38 8.39 0.15 -13.05
N ARG A 39 7.51 1.14 -12.89
CA ARG A 39 7.79 2.39 -12.22
C ARG A 39 6.63 2.74 -11.31
N LEU A 40 6.92 3.20 -10.12
CA LEU A 40 5.93 3.59 -9.14
C LEU A 40 6.26 4.94 -8.54
N TYR A 41 5.34 5.89 -8.64
CA TYR A 41 5.45 7.15 -7.93
C TYR A 41 4.91 6.96 -6.50
N CYS A 42 5.81 6.97 -5.52
CA CYS A 42 5.51 6.65 -4.12
C CYS A 42 6.41 7.42 -3.15
N ASN A 43 6.12 7.26 -1.86
CA ASN A 43 7.01 7.78 -0.81
C ASN A 43 8.35 7.02 -0.83
N ARG A 44 9.47 7.69 -0.55
CA ARG A 44 10.77 7.02 -0.38
C ARG A 44 10.74 5.92 0.68
N ASP A 45 9.98 6.10 1.75
CA ASP A 45 9.84 5.11 2.83
C ASP A 45 9.03 3.87 2.40
N MET A 46 8.31 3.94 1.28
CA MET A 46 7.58 2.81 0.69
C MET A 46 8.50 1.80 0.01
N ILE A 47 9.63 2.25 -0.54
CA ILE A 47 10.45 1.46 -1.47
C ILE A 47 10.92 0.15 -0.83
N LYS A 48 11.55 0.23 0.35
CA LYS A 48 12.11 -0.96 1.00
C LYS A 48 11.01 -1.95 1.44
N PRO A 49 9.96 -1.54 2.18
CA PRO A 49 8.83 -2.42 2.51
C PRO A 49 8.20 -3.06 1.28
N LEU A 50 7.90 -2.27 0.24
CA LEU A 50 7.19 -2.78 -0.93
C LEU A 50 8.06 -3.73 -1.75
N SER A 51 9.38 -3.47 -1.84
CA SER A 51 10.33 -4.41 -2.43
C SER A 51 10.30 -5.77 -1.71
N VAL A 52 10.31 -5.77 -0.36
CA VAL A 52 10.26 -7.00 0.42
C VAL A 52 8.91 -7.71 0.23
N ALA A 53 7.79 -6.99 0.20
CA ALA A 53 6.47 -7.58 -0.04
C ALA A 53 6.39 -8.25 -1.42
N PHE A 54 6.89 -7.60 -2.48
CA PHE A 54 6.95 -8.17 -3.82
C PHE A 54 7.88 -9.40 -3.89
N GLN A 55 9.06 -9.33 -3.27
CA GLN A 55 9.94 -10.49 -3.16
C GLN A 55 9.26 -11.67 -2.45
N ASN A 56 8.51 -11.40 -1.39
CA ASN A 56 7.77 -12.43 -0.66
C ASN A 56 6.69 -13.07 -1.55
N LEU A 57 5.90 -12.27 -2.28
CA LEU A 57 4.89 -12.78 -3.23
C LEU A 57 5.52 -13.67 -4.31
N ILE A 58 6.67 -13.25 -4.86
CA ILE A 58 7.38 -14.00 -5.90
C ILE A 58 7.90 -15.33 -5.33
N LYS A 59 8.60 -15.29 -4.19
CA LYS A 59 9.20 -16.48 -3.55
C LYS A 59 8.16 -17.51 -3.12
N THR A 60 6.99 -17.06 -2.69
CA THR A 60 5.89 -17.94 -2.24
C THR A 60 4.99 -18.39 -3.39
N GLY A 61 5.18 -17.87 -4.61
CA GLY A 61 4.31 -18.13 -5.76
C GLY A 61 2.94 -17.44 -5.70
N LEU A 62 2.68 -16.65 -4.65
CA LEU A 62 1.43 -15.92 -4.44
C LEU A 62 1.30 -14.69 -5.34
N ILE A 63 2.35 -14.35 -6.09
CA ILE A 63 2.26 -13.35 -7.16
C ILE A 63 1.15 -13.65 -8.18
N LYS A 64 0.75 -14.92 -8.33
CA LYS A 64 -0.38 -15.34 -9.20
C LYS A 64 -1.74 -14.83 -8.72
N GLU A 65 -1.86 -14.46 -7.45
CA GLU A 65 -3.07 -13.90 -6.86
C GLU A 65 -3.17 -12.38 -7.09
N LEU A 66 -2.04 -11.71 -7.41
CA LEU A 66 -2.02 -10.30 -7.78
C LEU A 66 -2.52 -10.14 -9.23
N LYS A 67 -3.76 -9.71 -9.40
CA LYS A 67 -4.43 -9.53 -10.70
C LYS A 67 -4.29 -8.11 -11.22
N THR A 68 -4.36 -7.12 -10.34
CA THR A 68 -4.21 -5.70 -10.69
C THR A 68 -3.45 -4.95 -9.60
N PHE A 69 -2.70 -3.92 -10.03
CA PHE A 69 -2.12 -2.91 -9.16
C PHE A 69 -2.84 -1.59 -9.47
N ASP A 70 -3.70 -1.14 -8.55
CA ASP A 70 -4.76 -0.16 -8.83
C ASP A 70 -4.43 1.25 -8.34
N GLY A 71 -3.26 1.44 -7.71
CA GLY A 71 -2.74 2.76 -7.42
C GLY A 71 -1.85 2.82 -6.18
N CYS A 72 -1.14 3.94 -6.03
CA CYS A 72 -0.32 4.24 -4.85
C CYS A 72 -0.48 5.69 -4.40
N PHE A 73 -0.35 6.65 -5.33
CA PHE A 73 -0.43 8.07 -5.02
C PHE A 73 -1.68 8.73 -5.62
N ASN A 74 -2.44 9.42 -4.77
CA ASN A 74 -3.55 10.28 -5.16
C ASN A 74 -3.88 11.24 -4.00
N ILE A 75 -3.65 12.54 -4.17
CA ILE A 75 -4.00 13.55 -3.16
C ILE A 75 -5.52 13.70 -3.13
N ARG A 76 -6.14 13.08 -2.12
CA ARG A 76 -7.60 13.10 -1.94
C ARG A 76 -8.00 12.93 -0.49
N ARG A 77 -9.23 13.32 -0.18
CA ARG A 77 -9.87 12.95 1.10
C ARG A 77 -10.27 11.48 1.11
N LYS A 78 -10.37 10.90 2.30
CA LYS A 78 -11.03 9.59 2.48
C LYS A 78 -12.49 9.70 2.06
N LYS A 79 -13.03 8.67 1.42
CA LYS A 79 -14.43 8.61 1.03
C LYS A 79 -15.30 8.67 2.29
N GLY A 80 -16.25 9.60 2.35
CA GLY A 80 -17.12 9.80 3.51
C GLY A 80 -16.43 10.38 4.76
N GLY A 81 -15.18 10.83 4.67
CA GLY A 81 -14.39 11.31 5.81
C GLY A 81 -13.86 12.74 5.65
N SER A 82 -13.39 13.31 6.77
CA SER A 82 -12.80 14.66 6.81
C SER A 82 -11.28 14.70 6.69
N THR A 83 -10.61 13.55 6.77
CA THR A 83 -9.14 13.48 6.73
C THR A 83 -8.62 13.07 5.36
N PRO A 84 -7.40 13.49 4.98
CA PRO A 84 -6.75 13.01 3.77
C PRO A 84 -6.54 11.49 3.81
N SER A 85 -6.62 10.87 2.63
CA SER A 85 -6.25 9.47 2.43
C SER A 85 -4.75 9.28 2.58
N LEU A 86 -4.29 8.10 3.00
CA LEU A 86 -2.85 7.77 3.04
C LEU A 86 -2.23 7.68 1.65
N HIS A 87 -3.04 7.46 0.61
CA HIS A 87 -2.62 7.63 -0.78
C HIS A 87 -2.11 9.05 -1.08
N SER A 88 -2.50 10.06 -0.30
CA SER A 88 -2.02 11.43 -0.49
C SER A 88 -0.52 11.58 -0.17
N TRP A 89 0.09 10.62 0.52
CA TRP A 89 1.53 10.62 0.81
C TRP A 89 2.28 9.46 0.15
N GLY A 90 1.64 8.68 -0.73
CA GLY A 90 2.27 7.54 -1.39
C GLY A 90 2.74 6.43 -0.45
N VAL A 91 2.08 6.28 0.70
CA VAL A 91 2.37 5.27 1.75
C VAL A 91 1.28 4.19 1.84
N ALA A 92 0.42 4.10 0.83
CA ALA A 92 -0.57 3.05 0.65
C ALA A 92 -0.60 2.58 -0.81
N ILE A 93 -1.09 1.36 -1.04
CA ILE A 93 -1.37 0.79 -2.36
C ILE A 93 -2.74 0.13 -2.35
N ASP A 94 -3.35 0.08 -3.53
CA ASP A 94 -4.54 -0.72 -3.80
C ASP A 94 -4.22 -1.85 -4.78
N VAL A 95 -4.71 -3.05 -4.49
CA VAL A 95 -4.57 -4.23 -5.35
C VAL A 95 -5.90 -4.97 -5.53
N ASN A 96 -6.12 -5.55 -6.71
CA ASN A 96 -7.31 -6.33 -7.04
C ASN A 96 -8.64 -5.57 -6.79
N ALA A 97 -8.66 -4.24 -6.96
CA ALA A 97 -9.76 -3.36 -6.55
C ALA A 97 -11.14 -3.79 -7.08
N ALA A 98 -11.21 -4.30 -8.31
CA ALA A 98 -12.46 -4.77 -8.92
C ALA A 98 -13.08 -5.98 -8.20
N TRP A 99 -12.29 -6.79 -7.48
CA TRP A 99 -12.75 -8.00 -6.78
C TRP A 99 -12.63 -7.92 -5.26
N ASN A 100 -11.91 -6.92 -4.77
CA ASN A 100 -11.47 -6.84 -3.38
C ASN A 100 -11.68 -5.45 -2.77
N GLY A 101 -12.60 -4.66 -3.34
CA GLY A 101 -12.79 -3.25 -2.97
C GLY A 101 -13.38 -3.01 -1.58
N PHE A 102 -13.50 -1.73 -1.24
CA PHE A 102 -14.10 -1.25 0.00
C PHE A 102 -15.52 -1.78 0.26
N ASP A 103 -15.78 -2.18 1.50
CA ASP A 103 -17.06 -2.72 1.98
C ASP A 103 -17.52 -3.95 1.17
N LYS A 104 -16.55 -4.74 0.71
CA LYS A 104 -16.76 -6.06 0.10
C LYS A 104 -16.07 -7.12 0.94
N LYS A 105 -16.53 -8.36 0.79
CA LYS A 105 -15.87 -9.52 1.41
C LYS A 105 -14.43 -9.59 0.90
N PRO A 106 -13.40 -9.49 1.78
CA PRO A 106 -12.02 -9.60 1.35
C PRO A 106 -11.74 -10.98 0.76
N ILE A 107 -10.95 -11.01 -0.32
CA ILE A 107 -10.68 -12.25 -1.07
C ILE A 107 -9.22 -12.69 -1.05
N LEU A 108 -8.31 -11.86 -0.52
CA LEU A 108 -6.89 -12.21 -0.50
C LEU A 108 -6.62 -13.34 0.50
N SER A 109 -5.79 -14.29 0.08
CA SER A 109 -5.35 -15.39 0.91
C SER A 109 -4.55 -14.89 2.11
N ALA A 110 -4.61 -15.63 3.22
CA ALA A 110 -3.80 -15.32 4.40
C ALA A 110 -2.30 -15.29 4.08
N GLY A 111 -1.83 -16.13 3.15
CA GLY A 111 -0.44 -16.11 2.68
C GLY A 111 -0.09 -14.81 1.95
N PHE A 112 -0.98 -14.30 1.10
CA PHE A 112 -0.76 -13.05 0.37
C PHE A 112 -0.65 -11.89 1.33
N VAL A 113 -1.61 -11.80 2.26
CA VAL A 113 -1.62 -10.79 3.32
C VAL A 113 -0.36 -10.88 4.17
N LYS A 114 0.11 -12.09 4.49
CA LYS A 114 1.34 -12.32 5.26
C LYS A 114 2.59 -11.76 4.57
N CYS A 115 2.68 -11.87 3.24
CA CYS A 115 3.80 -11.33 2.46
C CYS A 115 3.98 -9.83 2.68
N PHE A 116 2.87 -9.09 2.81
CA PHE A 116 2.85 -7.66 3.12
C PHE A 116 3.03 -7.38 4.62
N SER A 117 2.36 -8.13 5.49
CA SER A 117 2.43 -7.86 6.93
C SER A 117 3.81 -8.09 7.53
N ASP A 118 4.54 -9.09 7.01
CA ASP A 118 5.94 -9.37 7.36
C ASP A 118 6.89 -8.27 6.82
N ALA A 119 6.48 -7.58 5.75
CA ALA A 119 7.24 -6.50 5.12
C ALA A 119 6.98 -5.12 5.73
N GLY A 120 6.08 -5.02 6.72
CA GLY A 120 5.78 -3.75 7.41
C GLY A 120 4.50 -3.06 6.92
N PHE A 121 3.50 -3.81 6.43
CA PHE A 121 2.20 -3.26 6.06
C PHE A 121 1.07 -3.71 6.99
N ASP A 122 0.07 -2.85 7.17
CA ASP A 122 -1.26 -3.21 7.63
C ASP A 122 -2.19 -3.41 6.44
N TRP A 123 -3.14 -4.32 6.58
CA TRP A 123 -4.12 -4.65 5.55
C TRP A 123 -5.53 -4.21 5.93
N GLY A 124 -6.21 -3.50 5.03
CA GLY A 124 -7.56 -2.98 5.24
C GLY A 124 -8.64 -4.05 5.35
N GLY A 125 -8.38 -5.28 4.87
CA GLY A 125 -9.31 -6.40 5.01
C GLY A 125 -9.57 -6.84 6.46
N HIS A 126 -8.75 -6.41 7.43
CA HIS A 126 -8.95 -6.69 8.86
C HIS A 126 -9.76 -5.61 9.59
N TRP A 127 -10.17 -4.53 8.92
CA TRP A 127 -10.90 -3.43 9.56
C TRP A 127 -12.39 -3.76 9.74
N ALA A 128 -13.05 -3.02 10.64
CA ALA A 128 -14.47 -3.19 10.92
C ALA A 128 -15.35 -3.01 9.67
N THR A 129 -15.04 -2.00 8.85
CA THR A 129 -15.50 -1.92 7.46
C THR A 129 -14.31 -2.32 6.58
N PRO A 130 -14.33 -3.50 5.97
CA PRO A 130 -13.17 -4.01 5.26
C PRO A 130 -12.83 -3.15 4.04
N ASP A 131 -11.54 -2.91 3.85
CA ASP A 131 -10.99 -2.37 2.61
C ASP A 131 -9.97 -3.36 2.05
N GLY A 132 -10.47 -4.41 1.39
CA GLY A 132 -9.67 -5.57 1.03
C GLY A 132 -8.52 -5.23 0.07
N MET A 133 -8.65 -4.22 -0.76
CA MET A 133 -7.66 -3.83 -1.75
C MET A 133 -6.50 -3.06 -1.11
N HIS A 134 -6.75 -2.42 0.03
CA HIS A 134 -5.87 -1.42 0.61
C HIS A 134 -4.80 -2.04 1.52
N PHE A 135 -3.55 -1.74 1.21
CA PHE A 135 -2.40 -1.95 2.11
C PHE A 135 -1.75 -0.61 2.41
N GLN A 136 -1.35 -0.40 3.66
CA GLN A 136 -0.63 0.80 4.08
C GLN A 136 0.60 0.45 4.92
N LEU A 137 1.63 1.30 4.88
CA LEU A 137 2.75 1.16 5.80
C LEU A 137 2.27 1.15 7.25
N LYS A 138 2.88 0.28 8.05
CA LYS A 138 2.74 0.31 9.51
C LYS A 138 3.30 1.60 10.08
N LYS A 139 2.74 2.03 11.20
CA LYS A 139 3.17 3.26 11.87
C LYS A 139 4.64 3.22 12.28
N GLU A 140 5.13 2.06 12.72
CA GLU A 140 6.51 1.84 13.14
C GLU A 140 7.52 1.98 12.00
N GLY A 141 7.08 1.81 10.73
CA GLY A 141 7.92 2.08 9.56
C GLY A 141 8.05 3.56 9.23
N ILE A 142 7.30 4.42 9.92
CA ILE A 142 7.20 5.86 9.68
C ILE A 142 7.66 6.66 10.90
N ALA A 143 7.58 6.13 12.11
CA ALA A 143 8.00 6.81 13.34
C ALA A 143 9.49 7.20 13.37
#